data_AF-A0A6J4LVH0-F1
#
_entry.id   AF-A0A6J4LVH0-F1
#
_cell.length_a   1.000
_cell.length_b   1.000
_cell.length_c   1.000
_cell.angle_alpha   90.00
_cell.angle_beta   90.00
_cell.angle_gamma   90.00
#
_symmetry.space_group_name_H-M   'P 1'
#
loop_
_entity.id
_entity.type
_entity.pdbx_description
1 polymer ?
#
loop_
_entity_poly.entity_id
_entity_poly.type
_entity_poly.pdbx_seq_one_letter_code
_entity_poly.pdbx_strand_id
1 'polypeptide(L)'
;MIQLAKGANAPLTSSSVTATVEVAAAADLSALLVTEDGKVRSDADFVFYNQPTGPGVRCVPPSGGRPWQVEVDLSQVPADVHAVRLVTSLDDQGRVFGQVGQPVARLTDSSGTPVAEFAMTGLGPESIVVALELYRRAGAWKVRAVGQGYAGGLDDLIRDHGVDVEDAGTPAPATSASAGTAPPPPPAPSSVQSVQAQAQSAAQSAAQSARSQLSRFTRRGAGTPAAGQGTPPPATPPPPPPPPGRAAPPPPPPPPTGSVPPPPAPAGAAAAAPAAQPPRGEVSLTKGRPVSLAKGQRVSLVKNGNQALTRVRMGLGWDP
;
A
#
# COMPACT_ATOMS: atom_id res chain seq x y z
N MET A 1 -22.60 -12.82 14.53
CA MET A 1 -22.21 -12.97 13.12
C MET A 1 -23.34 -13.56 12.31
N ILE A 2 -23.70 -12.92 11.20
CA ILE A 2 -24.76 -13.35 10.28
C ILE A 2 -24.11 -13.96 9.03
N GLN A 3 -24.55 -15.14 8.61
CA GLN A 3 -24.15 -15.76 7.36
C GLN A 3 -25.09 -15.28 6.24
N LEU A 4 -24.54 -14.60 5.23
CA LEU A 4 -25.30 -14.07 4.11
C LEU A 4 -25.22 -15.03 2.91
N ALA A 5 -26.37 -15.29 2.29
CA ALA A 5 -26.42 -15.85 0.94
C ALA A 5 -26.33 -14.74 -0.10
N LYS A 6 -25.97 -15.06 -1.35
CA LYS A 6 -25.97 -14.09 -2.45
C LYS A 6 -27.34 -13.39 -2.56
N GLY A 7 -27.35 -12.06 -2.57
CA GLY A 7 -28.54 -11.21 -2.57
C GLY A 7 -29.15 -10.94 -1.18
N ALA A 8 -28.78 -11.69 -0.15
CA ALA A 8 -29.27 -11.47 1.21
C ALA A 8 -28.75 -10.15 1.79
N ASN A 9 -29.50 -9.57 2.73
CA ASN A 9 -29.12 -8.34 3.41
C ASN A 9 -29.41 -8.40 4.90
N ALA A 10 -28.65 -7.63 5.69
CA ALA A 10 -28.79 -7.51 7.13
C ALA A 10 -28.64 -6.05 7.58
N PRO A 11 -29.25 -5.64 8.71
CA PRO A 11 -29.03 -4.31 9.27
C PRO A 11 -27.59 -4.15 9.80
N LEU A 12 -27.05 -2.94 9.69
CA LEU A 12 -25.80 -2.54 10.36
C LEU A 12 -26.15 -1.63 11.52
N THR A 13 -25.86 -2.08 12.75
CA THR A 13 -26.12 -1.32 13.97
C THR A 13 -24.94 -0.46 14.40
N SER A 14 -23.74 -0.80 13.93
CA SER A 14 -22.50 -0.08 14.23
C SER A 14 -22.27 1.03 13.21
N SER A 15 -21.81 2.20 13.66
CA SER A 15 -21.45 3.32 12.78
C SER A 15 -20.12 3.12 12.06
N SER A 16 -19.23 2.29 12.61
CA SER A 16 -17.96 1.94 12.00
C SER A 16 -17.83 0.43 11.84
N VAL A 17 -17.36 0.02 10.67
CA VAL A 17 -17.15 -1.37 10.29
C VAL A 17 -15.84 -1.54 9.53
N THR A 18 -15.24 -2.73 9.65
CA THR A 18 -14.05 -3.12 8.89
C THR A 18 -14.38 -4.34 8.05
N ALA A 19 -14.10 -4.27 6.76
CA ALA A 19 -14.26 -5.37 5.83
C ALA A 19 -12.93 -6.00 5.44
N THR A 20 -12.93 -7.31 5.28
CA THR A 20 -11.82 -8.10 4.74
C THR A 20 -12.35 -9.09 3.72
N VAL A 21 -11.49 -9.51 2.80
CA VAL A 21 -11.77 -10.62 1.88
C VAL A 21 -10.62 -11.60 1.94
N GLU A 22 -10.94 -12.83 2.33
CA GLU A 22 -10.03 -13.96 2.37
C GLU A 22 -10.10 -14.69 1.02
N VAL A 23 -8.96 -14.83 0.34
CA VAL A 23 -8.85 -15.52 -0.94
C VAL A 23 -7.50 -16.23 -1.01
N ALA A 24 -7.48 -17.42 -1.63
CA ALA A 24 -6.28 -18.25 -1.76
C ALA A 24 -5.35 -17.78 -2.90
N ALA A 25 -5.20 -16.48 -3.07
CA ALA A 25 -4.33 -15.82 -4.04
C ALA A 25 -4.00 -14.39 -3.60
N ALA A 26 -3.01 -13.78 -4.25
CA ALA A 26 -2.78 -12.35 -4.11
C ALA A 26 -3.95 -11.58 -4.73
N ALA A 27 -4.56 -10.70 -3.93
CA ALA A 27 -5.71 -9.91 -4.33
C ALA A 27 -5.74 -8.60 -3.54
N ASP A 28 -6.18 -7.56 -4.21
CA ASP A 28 -6.45 -6.25 -3.66
C ASP A 28 -7.90 -6.11 -3.20
N LEU A 29 -8.12 -5.24 -2.20
CA LEU A 29 -9.45 -4.84 -1.74
C LEU A 29 -9.60 -3.32 -1.85
N SER A 30 -10.60 -2.91 -2.61
CA SER A 30 -10.93 -1.52 -2.90
C SER A 30 -12.38 -1.22 -2.52
N ALA A 31 -12.74 0.07 -2.51
CA ALA A 31 -14.09 0.52 -2.24
C ALA A 31 -14.55 1.56 -3.27
N LEU A 32 -15.80 1.45 -3.71
CA LEU A 32 -16.47 2.41 -4.59
C LEU A 32 -17.63 3.04 -3.83
N LEU A 33 -17.61 4.36 -3.70
CA LEU A 33 -18.71 5.14 -3.15
C LEU A 33 -19.62 5.55 -4.31
N VAL A 34 -20.85 5.04 -4.31
CA VAL A 34 -21.79 5.23 -5.42
C VAL A 34 -23.04 5.96 -4.96
N THR A 35 -23.56 6.81 -5.83
CA THR A 35 -24.86 7.49 -5.73
C THR A 35 -26.01 6.49 -5.88
N GLU A 36 -27.25 6.98 -5.79
CA GLU A 36 -28.45 6.15 -5.99
C GLU A 36 -28.52 5.54 -7.40
N ASP A 37 -27.95 6.22 -8.40
CA ASP A 37 -27.83 5.74 -9.78
C ASP A 37 -26.73 4.67 -9.96
N GLY A 38 -26.03 4.31 -8.87
CA GLY A 38 -24.94 3.33 -8.90
C GLY A 38 -23.65 3.85 -9.52
N LYS A 39 -23.52 5.17 -9.68
CA LYS A 39 -22.35 5.85 -10.26
C LYS A 39 -21.53 6.59 -9.19
N VAL A 40 -20.22 6.67 -9.38
CA VAL A 40 -19.34 7.53 -8.56
C VAL A 40 -19.60 9.01 -8.86
N ARG A 41 -19.34 9.92 -7.92
CA ARG A 41 -19.48 11.38 -8.16
C ARG A 41 -18.23 11.96 -8.79
N SER A 42 -17.06 11.41 -8.43
CA SER A 42 -15.76 11.74 -8.98
C SER A 42 -14.77 10.59 -8.72
N ASP A 43 -13.56 10.72 -9.23
CA ASP A 43 -12.40 9.86 -8.95
C ASP A 43 -12.10 9.69 -7.45
N ALA A 44 -12.41 10.70 -6.63
CA ALA A 44 -12.26 10.67 -5.17
C ALA A 44 -13.13 9.60 -4.48
N ASP A 45 -14.19 9.14 -5.15
CA ASP A 45 -15.10 8.10 -4.65
C ASP A 45 -14.62 6.68 -4.97
N PHE A 46 -13.49 6.52 -5.68
CA PHE A 46 -12.80 5.25 -5.81
C PHE A 46 -11.59 5.19 -4.86
N VAL A 47 -11.69 4.35 -3.83
CA VAL A 47 -10.67 4.20 -2.78
C VAL A 47 -9.95 2.86 -2.99
N PHE A 48 -8.64 2.90 -3.20
CA PHE A 48 -7.81 1.75 -3.55
C PHE A 48 -6.37 1.96 -3.10
N TYR A 49 -5.45 1.05 -3.40
CA TYR A 49 -4.08 1.08 -2.85
C TYR A 49 -3.30 2.40 -3.09
N ASN A 50 -3.50 3.08 -4.23
CA ASN A 50 -2.82 4.35 -4.56
C ASN A 50 -3.59 5.60 -4.09
N GLN A 51 -4.87 5.43 -3.75
CA GLN A 51 -5.73 6.44 -3.14
C GLN A 51 -6.43 5.81 -1.94
N PRO A 52 -5.70 5.58 -0.82
CA PRO A 52 -6.19 4.72 0.25
C PRO A 52 -7.21 5.39 1.17
N THR A 53 -7.59 6.64 0.92
CA THR A 53 -8.53 7.39 1.74
C THR A 53 -9.54 8.10 0.85
N GLY A 54 -10.82 8.00 1.23
CA GLY A 54 -11.93 8.74 0.66
C GLY A 54 -12.92 9.16 1.75
N PRO A 55 -14.08 9.72 1.37
CA PRO A 55 -15.08 10.22 2.33
C PRO A 55 -15.64 9.11 3.24
N GLY A 56 -15.19 9.06 4.49
CA GLY A 56 -15.61 8.03 5.46
C GLY A 56 -15.10 6.62 5.16
N VAL A 57 -14.16 6.45 4.23
CA VAL A 57 -13.63 5.14 3.81
C VAL A 57 -12.11 5.18 3.76
N ARG A 58 -11.47 4.10 4.22
CA ARG A 58 -10.01 3.95 4.19
C ARG A 58 -9.61 2.52 3.86
N CYS A 59 -8.79 2.36 2.82
CA CYS A 59 -8.09 1.10 2.52
C CYS A 59 -6.81 1.01 3.35
N VAL A 60 -6.62 -0.12 4.02
CA VAL A 60 -5.43 -0.43 4.81
C VAL A 60 -4.70 -1.60 4.15
N PRO A 61 -3.46 -1.40 3.69
CA PRO A 61 -2.68 -2.45 3.04
C PRO A 61 -2.35 -3.60 4.01
N PRO A 62 -2.09 -4.80 3.48
CA PRO A 62 -1.69 -5.96 4.26
C PRO A 62 -0.45 -5.63 5.09
N SER A 63 -0.51 -5.93 6.39
CA SER A 63 0.60 -5.67 7.31
C SER A 63 0.60 -6.65 8.48
N GLY A 64 1.79 -7.15 8.85
CA GLY A 64 1.93 -8.04 10.01
C GLY A 64 1.05 -9.30 9.94
N GLY A 65 0.88 -9.88 8.75
CA GLY A 65 0.05 -11.07 8.52
C GLY A 65 -1.46 -10.82 8.39
N ARG A 66 -1.93 -9.57 8.50
CA ARG A 66 -3.33 -9.21 8.19
C ARG A 66 -3.50 -8.98 6.68
N PRO A 67 -4.63 -9.39 6.09
CA PRO A 67 -4.95 -9.09 4.69
C PRO A 67 -5.29 -7.61 4.51
N TRP A 68 -5.58 -7.22 3.28
CA TRP A 68 -6.20 -5.93 3.00
C TRP A 68 -7.47 -5.74 3.83
N GLN A 69 -7.65 -4.52 4.33
CA GLN A 69 -8.85 -4.11 5.07
C GLN A 69 -9.43 -2.85 4.44
N VAL A 70 -10.76 -2.74 4.45
CA VAL A 70 -11.46 -1.50 4.18
C VAL A 70 -12.20 -1.10 5.44
N GLU A 71 -11.75 -0.01 6.06
CA GLU A 71 -12.39 0.62 7.21
C GLU A 71 -13.43 1.62 6.69
N VAL A 72 -14.66 1.54 7.19
CA VAL A 72 -15.76 2.42 6.80
C VAL A 72 -16.36 3.04 8.07
N ASP A 73 -16.36 4.37 8.14
CA ASP A 73 -17.16 5.15 9.07
C ASP A 73 -18.41 5.66 8.34
N LEU A 74 -19.51 4.95 8.54
CA LEU A 74 -20.81 5.18 7.93
C LEU A 74 -21.42 6.54 8.32
N SER A 75 -20.92 7.17 9.40
CA SER A 75 -21.35 8.51 9.81
C SER A 75 -20.66 9.63 9.03
N GLN A 76 -19.50 9.33 8.42
CA GLN A 76 -18.71 10.27 7.62
C GLN A 76 -18.94 10.11 6.12
N VAL A 77 -19.70 9.09 5.70
CA VAL A 77 -20.09 8.91 4.30
C VAL A 77 -21.05 10.04 3.88
N PRO A 78 -20.76 10.79 2.81
CA PRO A 78 -21.58 11.91 2.35
C PRO A 78 -23.03 11.54 2.06
N ALA A 79 -23.93 12.52 2.24
CA ALA A 79 -25.38 12.33 2.13
C ALA A 79 -25.91 12.13 0.70
N ASP A 80 -25.07 12.22 -0.32
CA ASP A 80 -25.34 11.91 -1.72
C ASP A 80 -24.84 10.51 -2.12
N VAL A 81 -23.95 9.90 -1.32
CA VAL A 81 -23.54 8.51 -1.48
C VAL A 81 -24.62 7.58 -0.93
N HIS A 82 -25.13 6.69 -1.78
CA HIS A 82 -26.16 5.73 -1.41
C HIS A 82 -25.58 4.38 -0.98
N ALA A 83 -24.44 3.99 -1.53
CA ALA A 83 -23.77 2.76 -1.15
C ALA A 83 -22.24 2.83 -1.23
N VAL A 84 -21.58 2.02 -0.40
CA VAL A 84 -20.15 1.71 -0.46
C VAL A 84 -20.02 0.25 -0.90
N ARG A 85 -19.48 0.02 -2.10
CA ARG A 85 -19.25 -1.31 -2.67
C ARG A 85 -17.83 -1.75 -2.39
N LEU A 86 -17.69 -2.95 -1.83
CA LEU A 86 -16.41 -3.56 -1.53
C LEU A 86 -16.01 -4.46 -2.70
N VAL A 87 -14.89 -4.14 -3.33
CA VAL A 87 -14.44 -4.75 -4.58
C VAL A 87 -13.14 -5.48 -4.35
N THR A 88 -13.09 -6.76 -4.70
CA THR A 88 -11.87 -7.56 -4.68
C THR A 88 -11.42 -7.86 -6.10
N SER A 89 -10.14 -7.65 -6.38
CA SER A 89 -9.51 -7.90 -7.68
C SER A 89 -8.29 -8.78 -7.51
N LEU A 90 -8.09 -9.76 -8.39
CA LEU A 90 -6.89 -10.59 -8.38
C LEU A 90 -5.70 -9.81 -8.96
N ASP A 91 -4.53 -9.93 -8.33
CA ASP A 91 -3.34 -9.13 -8.70
C ASP A 91 -2.63 -9.66 -9.96
N ASP A 92 -2.90 -10.92 -10.31
CA ASP A 92 -2.25 -11.66 -11.40
C ASP A 92 -3.05 -11.54 -12.71
N GLN A 93 -2.45 -10.95 -13.74
CA GLN A 93 -3.09 -10.75 -15.03
C GLN A 93 -3.46 -12.08 -15.68
N GLY A 94 -4.74 -12.25 -16.02
CA GLY A 94 -5.26 -13.48 -16.63
C GLY A 94 -5.65 -14.56 -15.63
N ARG A 95 -5.42 -14.36 -14.32
CA ARG A 95 -5.98 -15.21 -13.28
C ARG A 95 -7.46 -14.87 -13.07
N VAL A 96 -8.27 -15.91 -12.84
CA VAL A 96 -9.72 -15.77 -12.64
C VAL A 96 -10.18 -16.48 -11.38
N PHE A 97 -11.31 -16.05 -10.84
CA PHE A 97 -11.90 -16.56 -9.60
C PHE A 97 -12.31 -18.03 -9.67
N GLY A 98 -12.57 -18.58 -10.87
CA GLY A 98 -12.80 -20.01 -11.06
C GLY A 98 -11.56 -20.89 -10.84
N GLN A 99 -10.37 -20.30 -10.81
CA GLN A 99 -9.09 -21.00 -10.58
C GLN A 99 -8.55 -20.79 -9.15
N VAL A 100 -9.05 -19.80 -8.44
CA VAL A 100 -8.69 -19.54 -7.05
C VAL A 100 -9.82 -20.05 -6.16
N GLY A 101 -9.48 -20.56 -4.98
CA GLY A 101 -10.49 -21.07 -4.05
C GLY A 101 -11.56 -20.02 -3.73
N GLN A 102 -12.65 -20.48 -3.13
CA GLN A 102 -13.80 -19.63 -2.76
C GLN A 102 -13.36 -18.40 -1.94
N PRO A 103 -13.59 -17.17 -2.46
CA PRO A 103 -13.39 -15.96 -1.67
C PRO A 103 -14.44 -15.83 -0.57
N VAL A 104 -14.03 -15.36 0.61
CA VAL A 104 -14.92 -15.14 1.76
C VAL A 104 -14.78 -13.70 2.22
N ALA A 105 -15.85 -12.91 2.09
CA ALA A 105 -15.92 -11.56 2.64
C ALA A 105 -16.41 -11.60 4.08
N ARG A 106 -15.75 -10.85 4.97
CA ARG A 106 -16.13 -10.71 6.37
C ARG A 106 -16.26 -9.23 6.71
N LEU A 107 -17.19 -8.92 7.59
CA LEU A 107 -17.42 -7.60 8.15
C LEU A 107 -17.39 -7.69 9.67
N THR A 108 -16.57 -6.87 10.31
CA THR A 108 -16.53 -6.70 11.77
C THR A 108 -16.94 -5.28 12.15
N ASP A 109 -17.40 -5.10 13.38
CA ASP A 109 -17.57 -3.76 13.95
C ASP A 109 -16.24 -3.19 14.48
N SER A 110 -16.29 -1.99 15.06
CA SER A 110 -15.14 -1.30 15.65
C SER A 110 -14.49 -2.02 16.84
N SER A 111 -15.18 -2.98 17.47
CA SER A 111 -14.63 -3.83 18.53
C SER A 111 -13.95 -5.09 17.99
N GLY A 112 -14.01 -5.32 16.67
CA GLY A 112 -13.58 -6.56 16.03
C GLY A 112 -14.62 -7.67 16.12
N THR A 113 -15.84 -7.40 16.60
CA THR A 113 -16.89 -8.40 16.68
C THR A 113 -17.43 -8.70 15.28
N PRO A 114 -17.53 -9.97 14.86
CA PRO A 114 -17.99 -10.28 13.52
C PRO A 114 -19.50 -10.03 13.32
N VAL A 115 -19.79 -9.17 12.36
CA VAL A 115 -21.14 -8.72 12.00
C VAL A 115 -21.73 -9.62 10.92
N ALA A 116 -21.04 -9.76 9.79
CA ALA A 116 -21.51 -10.53 8.64
C ALA A 116 -20.36 -11.30 7.97
N GLU A 117 -20.72 -12.41 7.34
CA GLU A 117 -19.82 -13.21 6.51
C GLU A 117 -20.56 -13.64 5.24
N PHE A 118 -19.85 -13.67 4.12
CA PHE A 118 -20.37 -14.07 2.83
C PHE A 118 -19.32 -14.87 2.07
N ALA A 119 -19.57 -16.17 1.90
CA ALA A 119 -18.78 -17.05 1.05
C ALA A 119 -19.29 -16.96 -0.40
N MET A 120 -18.43 -16.51 -1.31
CA MET A 120 -18.78 -16.28 -2.71
C MET A 120 -18.74 -17.61 -3.48
N THR A 121 -19.86 -18.02 -4.06
CA THR A 121 -19.98 -19.22 -4.91
C THR A 121 -20.27 -18.85 -6.35
N GLY A 122 -19.92 -19.75 -7.28
CA GLY A 122 -20.28 -19.61 -8.69
C GLY A 122 -19.49 -18.56 -9.45
N LEU A 123 -18.28 -18.24 -9.00
CA LEU A 123 -17.32 -17.46 -9.78
C LEU A 123 -16.57 -18.39 -10.76
N GLY A 124 -16.33 -17.92 -11.98
CA GLY A 124 -15.68 -18.62 -13.07
C GLY A 124 -14.66 -17.71 -13.78
N PRO A 125 -14.98 -17.10 -14.93
CA PRO A 125 -14.03 -16.32 -15.73
C PRO A 125 -13.72 -14.92 -15.18
N GLU A 126 -14.25 -14.54 -14.02
CA GLU A 126 -14.14 -13.18 -13.50
C GLU A 126 -12.82 -12.95 -12.77
N SER A 127 -12.20 -11.78 -12.96
CA SER A 127 -10.98 -11.36 -12.24
C SER A 127 -11.24 -10.32 -11.16
N ILE A 128 -12.44 -9.73 -11.18
CA ILE A 128 -12.93 -8.75 -10.20
C ILE A 128 -14.30 -9.18 -9.69
N VAL A 129 -14.57 -8.97 -8.41
CA VAL A 129 -15.87 -9.23 -7.79
C VAL A 129 -16.27 -8.10 -6.84
N VAL A 130 -17.51 -7.63 -6.96
CA VAL A 130 -18.15 -6.83 -5.91
C VAL A 130 -18.67 -7.81 -4.86
N ALA A 131 -18.00 -7.86 -3.73
CA ALA A 131 -18.25 -8.82 -2.67
C ALA A 131 -19.49 -8.44 -1.83
N LEU A 132 -19.45 -7.22 -1.28
CA LEU A 132 -20.45 -6.68 -0.37
C LEU A 132 -20.81 -5.26 -0.77
N GLU A 133 -22.03 -4.86 -0.45
CA GLU A 133 -22.51 -3.50 -0.59
C GLU A 133 -23.07 -3.03 0.76
N LEU A 134 -22.48 -1.98 1.32
CA LEU A 134 -23.01 -1.27 2.47
C LEU A 134 -23.89 -0.16 1.92
N TYR A 135 -25.21 -0.21 2.12
CA TYR A 135 -26.14 0.73 1.51
C TYR A 135 -27.08 1.30 2.56
N ARG A 136 -27.56 2.51 2.31
CA ARG A 136 -28.55 3.16 3.16
C ARG A 136 -29.96 2.95 2.61
N ARG A 137 -30.92 2.65 3.47
CA ARG A 137 -32.33 2.57 3.12
C ARG A 137 -33.17 3.15 4.24
N ALA A 138 -34.03 4.12 3.92
CA ALA A 138 -34.87 4.82 4.89
C ALA A 138 -34.07 5.36 6.10
N GLY A 139 -32.89 5.93 5.83
CA GLY A 139 -32.02 6.52 6.86
C GLY A 139 -31.19 5.51 7.69
N ALA A 140 -31.33 4.20 7.46
CA ALA A 140 -30.56 3.18 8.15
C ALA A 140 -29.57 2.46 7.21
N TRP A 141 -28.38 2.14 7.72
CA TRP A 141 -27.39 1.38 6.98
C TRP A 141 -27.65 -0.13 7.06
N LYS A 142 -27.38 -0.81 5.95
CA LYS A 142 -27.55 -2.25 5.76
C LYS A 142 -26.38 -2.78 4.97
N VAL A 143 -26.04 -4.05 5.16
CA VAL A 143 -25.11 -4.79 4.31
C VAL A 143 -25.91 -5.71 3.39
N ARG A 144 -25.48 -5.84 2.13
CA ARG A 144 -25.96 -6.80 1.15
C ARG A 144 -24.80 -7.64 0.64
N ALA A 145 -25.00 -8.95 0.54
CA ALA A 145 -24.08 -9.84 -0.19
C ALA A 145 -24.38 -9.75 -1.68
N VAL A 146 -23.41 -9.29 -2.48
CA VAL A 146 -23.59 -9.04 -3.91
C VAL A 146 -23.06 -10.22 -4.72
N GLY A 147 -21.76 -10.52 -4.62
CA GLY A 147 -21.12 -11.62 -5.34
C GLY A 147 -21.26 -11.51 -6.86
N GLN A 148 -21.18 -10.28 -7.38
CA GLN A 148 -21.21 -10.02 -8.83
C GLN A 148 -19.78 -9.94 -9.32
N GLY A 149 -19.40 -10.88 -10.19
CA GLY A 149 -18.10 -10.89 -10.84
C GLY A 149 -18.11 -10.12 -12.17
N TYR A 150 -16.93 -9.67 -12.58
CA TYR A 150 -16.68 -8.99 -13.84
C TYR A 150 -15.60 -9.74 -14.64
N ALA A 151 -15.99 -10.29 -15.79
CA ALA A 151 -15.09 -11.02 -16.69
C ALA A 151 -14.19 -10.10 -17.51
N GLY A 152 -14.66 -8.92 -17.93
CA GLY A 152 -13.81 -7.88 -18.53
C GLY A 152 -13.00 -7.07 -17.51
N GLY A 153 -12.92 -7.53 -16.26
CA GLY A 153 -12.07 -6.97 -15.24
C GLY A 153 -12.42 -5.53 -14.87
N LEU A 154 -11.38 -4.69 -14.72
CA LEU A 154 -11.53 -3.33 -14.21
C LEU A 154 -12.30 -2.43 -15.18
N ASP A 155 -12.13 -2.63 -16.49
CA ASP A 155 -12.80 -1.81 -17.49
C ASP A 155 -14.33 -1.95 -17.44
N ASP A 156 -14.83 -3.17 -17.22
CA ASP A 156 -16.27 -3.40 -17.09
C ASP A 156 -16.82 -2.80 -15.79
N LEU A 157 -16.07 -2.92 -14.69
CA LEU A 157 -16.42 -2.29 -13.41
C LEU A 157 -16.50 -0.76 -13.55
N ILE A 158 -15.52 -0.15 -14.21
CA ILE A 158 -15.44 1.29 -14.47
C ILE A 158 -16.64 1.74 -15.30
N ARG A 159 -16.96 1.03 -16.39
CA ARG A 159 -18.13 1.36 -17.24
C ARG A 159 -19.44 1.28 -16.45
N ASP A 160 -19.62 0.24 -15.64
CA ASP A 160 -20.84 0.06 -14.85
C ASP A 160 -20.98 1.15 -13.78
N HIS A 161 -19.88 1.63 -13.20
CA HIS A 161 -19.90 2.62 -12.12
C HIS A 161 -19.55 4.06 -12.54
N GLY A 162 -19.28 4.28 -13.83
CA GLY A 162 -19.00 5.61 -14.39
C GLY A 162 -17.76 6.27 -13.80
N VAL A 163 -16.73 5.48 -13.50
CA VAL A 163 -15.44 6.02 -13.06
C VAL A 163 -14.75 6.62 -14.29
N ASP A 164 -14.45 7.91 -14.30
CA ASP A 164 -13.56 8.47 -15.32
C ASP A 164 -12.12 8.12 -14.95
N VAL A 165 -11.51 7.19 -15.69
CA VAL A 165 -10.05 7.00 -15.63
C VAL A 165 -9.43 7.97 -16.62
N GLU A 166 -8.76 8.99 -16.11
CA GLU A 166 -7.92 9.83 -16.94
C GLU A 166 -6.73 8.99 -17.44
N ASP A 167 -6.90 8.41 -18.63
CA ASP A 167 -5.80 7.91 -19.45
C ASP A 167 -4.88 9.10 -19.69
N ALA A 168 -3.65 9.08 -19.14
CA ALA A 168 -2.71 10.17 -19.24
C ALA A 168 -2.41 10.46 -20.72
N GLY A 169 -3.11 11.47 -21.26
CA GLY A 169 -3.39 11.62 -22.68
C GLY A 169 -2.19 11.63 -23.62
N THR A 170 -2.42 11.04 -24.80
CA THR A 170 -1.69 11.36 -26.02
C THR A 170 -1.78 12.88 -26.27
N PRO A 171 -0.67 13.61 -26.39
CA PRO A 171 -0.74 15.03 -26.73
C PRO A 171 -1.16 15.16 -28.20
N ALA A 172 -2.33 15.76 -28.45
CA ALA A 172 -2.69 16.27 -29.76
C ALA A 172 -1.69 17.37 -30.20
N PRO A 173 -1.34 17.46 -31.49
CA PRO A 173 -0.36 18.45 -31.97
C PRO A 173 -0.99 19.85 -31.99
N ALA A 174 -0.48 20.75 -31.15
CA ALA A 174 -0.82 22.16 -31.22
C ALA A 174 -0.01 22.84 -32.33
N THR A 175 -0.73 23.33 -33.35
CA THR A 175 -0.25 24.17 -34.45
C THR A 175 0.38 25.45 -33.91
N SER A 176 1.53 25.83 -34.46
CA SER A 176 2.25 27.06 -34.15
C SER A 176 1.53 28.31 -34.68
N ALA A 177 1.49 29.37 -33.86
CA ALA A 177 1.32 30.74 -34.34
C ALA A 177 2.24 31.69 -33.52
N SER A 178 3.02 32.48 -34.26
CA SER A 178 4.09 33.40 -33.83
C SER A 178 3.62 34.69 -33.16
N ALA A 179 4.61 35.35 -32.52
CA ALA A 179 4.77 36.78 -32.15
C ALA A 179 4.84 36.96 -30.62
N GLY A 180 5.77 37.67 -30.01
CA GLY A 180 6.82 38.57 -30.45
C GLY A 180 7.14 39.52 -29.27
N THR A 181 8.42 39.65 -28.93
CA THR A 181 9.06 40.71 -28.14
C THR A 181 8.84 40.75 -26.61
N ALA A 182 9.96 40.63 -25.89
CA ALA A 182 10.12 40.74 -24.44
C ALA A 182 10.36 42.20 -23.96
N PRO A 183 9.97 42.55 -22.73
CA PRO A 183 10.62 43.60 -21.94
C PRO A 183 11.53 43.01 -20.83
N PRO A 184 12.55 43.75 -20.35
CA PRO A 184 13.50 43.26 -19.36
C PRO A 184 12.90 43.19 -17.94
N PRO A 185 13.49 42.39 -17.02
CA PRO A 185 12.97 42.22 -15.66
C PRO A 185 13.34 43.39 -14.73
N PRO A 186 12.45 43.83 -13.82
CA PRO A 186 12.82 44.64 -12.66
C PRO A 186 13.44 43.79 -11.53
N PRO A 187 14.21 44.39 -10.60
CA PRO A 187 14.99 43.66 -9.59
C PRO A 187 14.11 43.07 -8.48
N ALA A 188 14.52 41.92 -7.97
CA ALA A 188 13.88 41.18 -6.90
C ALA A 188 13.97 41.90 -5.54
N PRO A 189 12.90 41.93 -4.73
CA PRO A 189 13.01 42.03 -3.28
C PRO A 189 13.09 40.62 -2.66
N SER A 190 14.17 40.40 -1.93
CA SER A 190 14.42 39.27 -1.03
C SER A 190 13.29 39.14 0.00
N SER A 191 12.44 38.11 -0.10
CA SER A 191 11.43 37.82 0.96
C SER A 191 11.13 36.33 1.19
N VAL A 192 11.94 35.41 0.64
CA VAL A 192 11.74 33.97 0.86
C VAL A 192 12.52 33.40 2.07
N GLN A 193 13.39 34.19 2.71
CA GLN A 193 14.19 33.71 3.83
C GLN A 193 13.44 33.73 5.17
N SER A 194 12.37 34.52 5.29
CA SER A 194 11.57 34.65 6.53
C SER A 194 10.52 33.54 6.73
N VAL A 195 10.02 32.92 5.64
CA VAL A 195 9.03 31.82 5.74
C VAL A 195 9.65 30.45 6.06
N GLN A 196 10.87 30.18 5.60
CA GLN A 196 11.59 28.94 5.98
C GLN A 196 12.13 28.97 7.42
N ALA A 197 12.51 30.15 7.94
CA ALA A 197 12.97 30.30 9.32
C ALA A 197 11.84 30.08 10.35
N GLN A 198 10.60 30.49 10.03
CA GLN A 198 9.43 30.26 10.90
C GLN A 198 8.96 28.80 10.90
N ALA A 199 9.03 28.11 9.76
CA ALA A 199 8.66 26.69 9.69
C ALA A 199 9.62 25.77 10.49
N GLN A 200 10.92 26.09 10.50
CA GLN A 200 11.91 25.32 11.27
C GLN A 200 11.83 25.60 12.78
N SER A 201 11.49 26.82 13.19
CA SER A 201 11.32 27.16 14.61
C SER A 201 10.07 26.50 15.22
N ALA A 202 8.95 26.45 14.48
CA ALA A 202 7.74 25.77 14.93
C ALA A 202 7.95 24.24 15.11
N ALA A 203 8.71 23.62 14.21
CA ALA A 203 9.04 22.18 14.30
C ALA A 203 9.95 21.86 15.50
N GLN A 204 10.89 22.76 15.84
CA GLN A 204 11.79 22.55 16.99
C GLN A 204 11.08 22.77 18.34
N SER A 205 10.14 23.72 18.44
CA SER A 205 9.33 23.91 19.66
C SER A 205 8.38 22.74 19.93
N ALA A 206 7.80 22.12 18.91
CA ALA A 206 6.97 20.92 19.08
C ALA A 206 7.78 19.72 19.61
N ALA A 207 9.02 19.54 19.12
CA ALA A 207 9.91 18.48 19.56
C ALA A 207 10.43 18.69 21.01
N GLN A 208 10.67 19.94 21.43
CA GLN A 208 11.05 20.25 22.81
C GLN A 208 9.88 20.10 23.80
N SER A 209 8.65 20.45 23.43
CA SER A 209 7.48 20.24 24.29
C SER A 209 7.21 18.75 24.55
N ALA A 210 7.34 17.91 23.53
CA ALA A 210 7.20 16.45 23.67
C ALA A 210 8.25 15.83 24.62
N ARG A 211 9.50 16.30 24.56
CA ARG A 211 10.58 15.88 25.48
C ARG A 211 10.39 16.41 26.91
N SER A 212 9.79 17.59 27.08
CA SER A 212 9.46 18.15 28.40
C SER A 212 8.28 17.45 29.10
N GLN A 213 7.36 16.84 28.33
CA GLN A 213 6.24 16.07 28.89
C GLN A 213 6.68 14.68 29.31
N LEU A 214 7.58 14.03 28.57
CA LEU A 214 8.16 12.73 28.96
C LEU A 214 9.10 12.81 30.17
N SER A 215 9.67 14.00 30.44
CA SER A 215 10.52 14.26 31.63
C SER A 215 9.73 14.69 32.87
N ARG A 216 8.45 15.03 32.72
CA ARG A 216 7.53 15.39 33.82
C ARG A 216 6.78 14.19 34.40
N PHE A 217 6.81 13.04 33.74
CA PHE A 217 6.19 11.79 34.22
C PHE A 217 7.15 10.90 35.04
N THR A 218 8.43 11.24 35.13
CA THR A 218 9.48 10.44 35.81
C THR A 218 10.21 11.19 36.94
N ARG A 219 9.71 12.35 37.37
CA ARG A 219 10.27 13.07 38.53
C ARG A 219 9.18 13.73 39.38
N ARG A 220 8.45 12.93 40.15
CA ARG A 220 7.68 13.41 41.30
C ARG A 220 7.67 12.33 42.39
N GLY A 221 8.55 12.49 43.38
CA GLY A 221 8.47 11.71 44.62
C GLY A 221 9.80 11.32 45.26
N ALA A 222 10.67 12.26 45.60
CA ALA A 222 11.70 12.05 46.64
C ALA A 222 12.00 13.38 47.35
N GLY A 223 11.64 13.47 48.62
CA GLY A 223 11.87 14.62 49.50
C GLY A 223 11.07 14.53 50.80
N THR A 224 11.61 13.83 51.79
CA THR A 224 11.16 13.72 53.21
C THR A 224 11.32 15.08 53.93
N PRO A 225 10.64 15.35 55.08
CA PRO A 225 11.01 14.72 56.37
C PRO A 225 9.87 14.41 57.38
N ALA A 226 10.20 13.47 58.27
CA ALA A 226 9.87 13.33 59.71
C ALA A 226 8.47 12.90 60.25
N ALA A 227 8.56 11.84 61.07
CA ALA A 227 7.75 11.41 62.22
C ALA A 227 6.38 10.73 62.02
N GLY A 228 6.31 9.45 62.43
CA GLY A 228 5.05 8.73 62.68
C GLY A 228 5.18 7.21 62.56
N GLN A 229 4.87 6.49 63.64
CA GLN A 229 4.93 5.03 63.80
C GLN A 229 3.96 4.28 62.86
N GLY A 230 4.29 3.03 62.47
CA GLY A 230 3.27 2.07 62.01
C GLY A 230 3.71 1.02 60.97
N THR A 231 4.01 -0.20 61.45
CA THR A 231 3.96 -1.54 60.80
C THR A 231 4.62 -1.81 59.43
N PRO A 232 5.42 -2.91 59.30
CA PRO A 232 5.98 -3.33 58.00
C PRO A 232 4.96 -4.11 57.13
N PRO A 233 4.97 -3.92 55.79
CA PRO A 233 4.22 -4.74 54.84
C PRO A 233 4.96 -6.06 54.50
N PRO A 234 4.26 -7.10 53.98
CA PRO A 234 4.82 -8.42 53.75
C PRO A 234 5.81 -8.46 52.57
N ALA A 235 6.79 -9.35 52.67
CA ALA A 235 7.83 -9.56 51.67
C ALA A 235 7.28 -10.18 50.38
N THR A 236 7.66 -9.59 49.24
CA THR A 236 7.41 -10.13 47.90
C THR A 236 8.25 -11.39 47.67
N PRO A 237 7.69 -12.50 47.14
CA PRO A 237 8.46 -13.69 46.83
C PRO A 237 9.40 -13.47 45.62
N PRO A 238 10.57 -14.14 45.58
CA PRO A 238 11.50 -14.04 44.46
C PRO A 238 10.95 -14.71 43.18
N PRO A 239 11.41 -14.29 41.99
CA PRO A 239 11.00 -14.89 40.72
C PRO A 239 11.47 -16.35 40.59
N PRO A 240 10.74 -17.19 39.83
CA PRO A 240 11.11 -18.58 39.62
C PRO A 240 12.38 -18.72 38.74
N PRO A 241 13.16 -19.81 38.91
CA PRO A 241 14.35 -20.06 38.11
C PRO A 241 13.99 -20.40 36.65
N PRO A 242 14.89 -20.13 35.69
CA PRO A 242 14.68 -20.46 34.28
C PRO A 242 14.63 -21.99 34.05
N PRO A 243 13.90 -22.47 33.03
CA PRO A 243 13.84 -23.88 32.70
C PRO A 243 15.21 -24.42 32.23
N PRO A 244 15.53 -25.70 32.50
CA PRO A 244 16.78 -26.30 32.05
C PRO A 244 16.85 -26.34 30.52
N GLY A 245 18.01 -25.95 29.98
CA GLY A 245 18.28 -25.86 28.55
C GLY A 245 18.04 -27.19 27.83
N ARG A 246 17.24 -27.15 26.77
CA ARG A 246 17.18 -28.23 25.78
C ARG A 246 18.54 -28.35 25.10
N ALA A 247 19.14 -29.53 25.19
CA ALA A 247 20.36 -29.88 24.47
C ALA A 247 20.16 -29.65 22.96
N ALA A 248 21.14 -28.98 22.34
CA ALA A 248 21.19 -28.83 20.89
C ALA A 248 21.38 -30.20 20.21
N PRO A 249 20.74 -30.46 19.05
CA PRO A 249 21.01 -31.65 18.27
C PRO A 249 22.46 -31.62 17.73
N PRO A 250 23.13 -32.78 17.59
CA PRO A 250 24.48 -32.84 17.04
C PRO A 250 24.51 -32.43 15.56
N PRO A 251 25.65 -31.88 15.06
CA PRO A 251 25.78 -31.50 13.66
C PRO A 251 25.77 -32.71 12.72
N PRO A 252 25.30 -32.56 11.47
CA PRO A 252 25.30 -33.64 10.48
C PRO A 252 26.73 -34.03 10.06
N PRO A 253 26.94 -35.28 9.62
CA PRO A 253 28.25 -35.76 9.17
C PRO A 253 28.70 -35.07 7.86
N PRO A 254 30.02 -34.98 7.60
CA PRO A 254 30.55 -34.40 6.37
C PRO A 254 30.23 -35.26 5.14
N PRO A 255 30.09 -34.66 3.95
CA PRO A 255 29.85 -35.40 2.71
C PRO A 255 31.07 -36.25 2.31
N PRO A 256 30.86 -37.37 1.60
CA PRO A 256 31.96 -38.21 1.12
C PRO A 256 32.79 -37.46 0.07
N THR A 257 34.11 -37.49 0.26
CA THR A 257 35.13 -37.09 -0.69
C THR A 257 35.17 -38.06 -1.88
N GLY A 258 35.16 -37.53 -3.10
CA GLY A 258 35.62 -38.26 -4.28
C GLY A 258 34.78 -38.08 -5.53
N SER A 259 35.15 -37.11 -6.37
CA SER A 259 35.15 -37.24 -7.83
C SER A 259 35.99 -36.11 -8.43
N VAL A 260 37.15 -36.49 -8.96
CA VAL A 260 38.13 -35.63 -9.64
C VAL A 260 37.65 -35.36 -11.07
N PRO A 261 37.57 -34.10 -11.55
CA PRO A 261 37.42 -33.83 -12.97
C PRO A 261 38.78 -33.92 -13.71
N PRO A 262 38.82 -34.35 -14.98
CA PRO A 262 40.06 -34.49 -15.76
C PRO A 262 40.65 -33.12 -16.16
N PRO A 263 41.96 -33.06 -16.47
CA PRO A 263 42.69 -31.82 -16.71
C PRO A 263 42.43 -31.22 -18.11
N PRO A 264 42.57 -29.88 -18.28
CA PRO A 264 42.56 -29.25 -19.61
C PRO A 264 43.94 -29.34 -20.28
N ALA A 265 43.93 -29.50 -21.61
CA ALA A 265 45.11 -29.51 -22.48
C ALA A 265 45.66 -28.08 -22.74
N PRO A 266 46.93 -27.91 -23.13
CA PRO A 266 47.68 -26.67 -22.96
C PRO A 266 47.50 -25.65 -24.09
N ALA A 267 47.67 -24.37 -23.72
CA ALA A 267 47.65 -23.20 -24.58
C ALA A 267 49.00 -22.96 -25.29
N GLY A 268 48.93 -22.48 -26.54
CA GLY A 268 50.06 -21.95 -27.30
C GLY A 268 49.84 -20.50 -27.71
N ALA A 269 50.66 -19.61 -27.13
CA ALA A 269 51.13 -18.25 -27.46
C ALA A 269 50.57 -17.51 -28.70
N ALA A 270 50.51 -16.17 -28.77
CA ALA A 270 50.65 -15.03 -27.84
C ALA A 270 50.41 -13.77 -28.71
N ALA A 271 49.61 -12.80 -28.27
CA ALA A 271 49.73 -11.41 -28.74
C ALA A 271 48.96 -10.43 -27.84
N ALA A 272 49.73 -9.49 -27.29
CA ALA A 272 49.37 -8.14 -26.85
C ALA A 272 48.17 -7.95 -25.89
N ALA A 273 48.51 -7.49 -24.67
CA ALA A 273 47.57 -6.91 -23.74
C ALA A 273 46.88 -5.66 -24.32
N PRO A 274 45.56 -5.50 -24.10
CA PRO A 274 44.97 -4.21 -23.83
C PRO A 274 44.39 -4.16 -22.42
N ALA A 275 44.27 -2.94 -21.94
CA ALA A 275 43.93 -2.49 -20.59
C ALA A 275 42.81 -3.26 -19.86
N ALA A 276 42.94 -3.27 -18.53
CA ALA A 276 41.92 -3.68 -17.57
C ALA A 276 40.52 -3.18 -17.97
N GLN A 277 39.60 -4.12 -18.19
CA GLN A 277 38.19 -3.81 -18.43
C GLN A 277 37.54 -3.35 -17.10
N PRO A 278 36.82 -2.20 -17.08
CA PRO A 278 36.09 -1.77 -15.90
C PRO A 278 34.89 -2.70 -15.64
N PRO A 279 34.36 -2.73 -14.40
CA PRO A 279 33.31 -3.68 -14.02
C PRO A 279 32.07 -3.54 -14.90
N ARG A 280 31.61 -4.68 -15.45
CA ARG A 280 30.33 -4.81 -16.14
C ARG A 280 29.21 -4.44 -15.17
N GLY A 281 28.53 -3.32 -15.39
CA GLY A 281 27.36 -2.99 -14.57
C GLY A 281 26.69 -1.64 -14.78
N GLU A 282 27.18 -0.76 -15.67
CA GLU A 282 26.60 0.57 -15.82
C GLU A 282 26.45 0.93 -17.30
N VAL A 283 25.22 1.12 -17.76
CA VAL A 283 24.90 1.52 -19.14
C VAL A 283 24.66 3.02 -19.15
N SER A 284 25.55 3.78 -19.79
CA SER A 284 25.42 5.22 -19.96
C SER A 284 24.49 5.56 -21.12
N LEU A 285 23.44 6.33 -20.83
CA LEU A 285 22.46 6.77 -21.82
C LEU A 285 22.94 8.01 -22.57
N THR A 286 23.00 7.93 -23.89
CA THR A 286 23.22 9.10 -24.78
C THR A 286 21.88 9.56 -25.35
N LYS A 287 21.66 10.88 -25.42
CA LYS A 287 20.39 11.47 -25.89
C LYS A 287 20.02 10.93 -27.28
N GLY A 288 18.83 10.35 -27.41
CA GLY A 288 18.26 9.90 -28.68
C GLY A 288 18.59 8.48 -29.11
N ARG A 289 19.18 7.64 -28.25
CA ARG A 289 19.41 6.22 -28.54
C ARG A 289 18.59 5.29 -27.62
N PRO A 290 17.91 4.27 -28.15
CA PRO A 290 17.24 3.25 -27.34
C PRO A 290 18.28 2.37 -26.62
N VAL A 291 17.93 1.87 -25.43
CA VAL A 291 18.75 0.95 -24.65
C VAL A 291 17.92 -0.27 -24.27
N SER A 292 18.44 -1.46 -24.59
CA SER A 292 17.86 -2.73 -24.22
C SER A 292 18.45 -3.23 -22.91
N LEU A 293 17.60 -3.69 -21.99
CA LEU A 293 18.00 -4.21 -20.68
C LEU A 293 17.63 -5.68 -20.55
N ALA A 294 18.50 -6.46 -19.93
CA ALA A 294 18.22 -7.83 -19.51
C ALA A 294 17.79 -7.89 -18.03
N LYS A 295 17.06 -8.96 -17.66
CA LYS A 295 16.57 -9.17 -16.29
C LYS A 295 17.74 -9.16 -15.29
N GLY A 296 17.70 -8.24 -14.33
CA GLY A 296 18.75 -8.03 -13.32
C GLY A 296 19.71 -6.87 -13.59
N GLN A 297 19.58 -6.16 -14.72
CA GLN A 297 20.39 -4.98 -15.00
C GLN A 297 19.80 -3.70 -14.39
N ARG A 298 20.69 -2.77 -14.00
CA ARG A 298 20.35 -1.48 -13.42
C ARG A 298 20.80 -0.36 -14.35
N VAL A 299 19.97 0.68 -14.48
CA VAL A 299 20.33 1.91 -15.19
C VAL A 299 20.62 3.00 -14.17
N SER A 300 21.74 3.69 -14.35
CA SER A 300 22.15 4.87 -13.58
C SER A 300 22.12 6.07 -14.51
N LEU A 301 21.37 7.10 -14.14
CA LEU A 301 21.18 8.31 -14.95
C LEU A 301 22.01 9.45 -14.34
N VAL A 302 23.18 9.72 -14.90
CA VAL A 302 24.02 10.86 -14.51
C VAL A 302 24.07 11.85 -15.67
N LYS A 303 23.59 13.08 -15.42
CA LYS A 303 23.71 14.19 -16.38
C LYS A 303 25.08 14.82 -16.20
N ASN A 304 25.81 15.02 -17.31
CA ASN A 304 27.12 15.68 -17.29
C ASN A 304 27.03 17.02 -16.53
N GLY A 305 27.89 17.19 -15.51
CA GLY A 305 27.93 18.39 -14.67
C GLY A 305 27.26 18.29 -13.30
N ASN A 306 26.90 17.08 -12.83
CA ASN A 306 26.36 16.84 -11.47
C ASN A 306 25.08 17.65 -11.13
N GLN A 307 24.33 18.06 -12.15
CA GLN A 307 23.06 18.78 -11.95
C GLN A 307 21.93 17.81 -11.63
N ALA A 308 21.11 18.17 -10.63
CA ALA A 308 19.95 17.39 -10.23
C ALA A 308 18.92 17.29 -11.38
N LEU A 309 18.44 16.08 -11.64
CA LEU A 309 17.35 15.84 -12.57
C LEU A 309 16.04 16.27 -11.91
N THR A 310 15.34 17.25 -12.49
CA THR A 310 14.05 17.73 -11.96
C THR A 310 12.85 16.95 -12.48
N ARG A 311 13.02 16.19 -13.58
CA ARG A 311 11.98 15.33 -14.15
C ARG A 311 12.63 14.23 -14.99
N VAL A 312 12.24 12.97 -14.74
CA VAL A 312 12.65 11.80 -15.53
C VAL A 312 11.39 11.16 -16.10
N ARG A 313 11.35 10.93 -17.41
CA ARG A 313 10.29 10.16 -18.09
C ARG A 313 10.95 8.99 -18.78
N MET A 314 10.52 7.77 -18.47
CA MET A 314 11.03 6.53 -19.06
C MET A 314 9.86 5.80 -19.70
N GLY A 315 9.94 5.56 -21.01
CA GLY A 315 9.01 4.69 -21.72
C GLY A 315 9.56 3.27 -21.72
N LEU A 316 8.83 2.33 -21.12
CA LEU A 316 9.18 0.91 -21.16
C LEU A 316 8.36 0.27 -22.28
N GLY A 317 9.04 -0.21 -23.31
CA GLY A 317 8.45 -1.03 -24.38
C GLY A 317 8.97 -2.46 -24.26
N TRP A 318 8.10 -3.44 -24.45
CA TRP A 318 8.43 -4.86 -24.45
C TRP A 318 8.14 -5.38 -25.85
N ASP A 319 9.14 -6.02 -26.47
CA ASP A 319 8.95 -6.78 -27.71
C ASP A 319 8.62 -8.23 -27.29
N PRO A 320 7.45 -8.79 -27.65
CA PRO A 320 7.03 -10.13 -27.23
C PRO A 320 7.87 -11.27 -27.83
#